data_AF-A0A2K2U1L8-F1
#
_entry.id   AF-A0A2K2U1L8-F1
#
_cell.length_a   1.000
_cell.length_b   1.000
_cell.length_c   1.000
_cell.angle_alpha   90.00
_cell.angle_beta   90.00
_cell.angle_gamma   90.00
#
_symmetry.space_group_name_H-M   'P 1'
#
loop_
_entity.id
_entity.type
_entity.pdbx_description
1 polymer ?
#
loop_
_entity_poly.entity_id
_entity_poly.type
_entity_poly.pdbx_seq_one_letter_code
_entity_poly.pdbx_strand_id
1 'polypeptide(L)'
;RGTLSSAERSRRRFEHQLLALAARRPDLALAHADALAQTQWHDRASAEVAQSVLDTLADDPAAPPARIVTDAARRLPAAANLLTAGAPAGGASDERLAAFLVEELSIGDAEDAVAALRAQLADPARLPADEYEMLFETVAAMQKDLARRRAAHKPAG
;
A
#
# COMPACT_ATOMS: atom_id res chain seq x y z
N ARG A 1 2.45 -24.13 -2.96
CA ARG A 1 2.10 -22.70 -3.10
C ARG A 1 0.63 -22.66 -3.52
N GLY A 2 -0.26 -22.13 -2.68
CA GLY A 2 -1.68 -22.02 -3.03
C GLY A 2 -1.90 -21.02 -4.16
N THR A 3 -2.95 -21.21 -4.95
CA THR A 3 -3.36 -20.25 -5.97
C THR A 3 -3.90 -19.00 -5.30
N LEU A 4 -3.28 -17.85 -5.55
CA LEU A 4 -3.74 -16.56 -5.03
C LEU A 4 -5.16 -16.23 -5.53
N SER A 5 -5.99 -15.70 -4.64
CA SER A 5 -7.29 -15.15 -5.00
C SER A 5 -7.14 -13.99 -6.00
N SER A 6 -8.24 -13.61 -6.64
CA SER A 6 -8.24 -12.46 -7.57
C SER A 6 -7.87 -11.15 -6.85
N ALA A 7 -8.37 -10.98 -5.61
CA ALA A 7 -8.09 -9.82 -4.77
C ALA A 7 -6.60 -9.74 -4.42
N GLU A 8 -6.00 -10.81 -3.93
CA GLU A 8 -4.57 -10.85 -3.60
C GLU A 8 -3.67 -10.60 -4.82
N ARG A 9 -4.06 -11.11 -6.00
CA ARG A 9 -3.35 -10.82 -7.26
C ARG A 9 -3.42 -9.34 -7.62
N SER A 10 -4.59 -8.73 -7.50
CA SER A 10 -4.75 -7.28 -7.75
C SER A 10 -3.98 -6.45 -6.74
N ARG A 11 -4.03 -6.80 -5.46
CA ARG A 11 -3.27 -6.18 -4.38
C ARG A 11 -1.78 -6.15 -4.68
N ARG A 12 -1.17 -7.31 -4.91
CA ARG A 12 0.27 -7.42 -5.24
C ARG A 12 0.64 -6.64 -6.50
N ARG A 13 -0.25 -6.60 -7.49
CA ARG A 13 -0.04 -5.81 -8.72
C ARG A 13 -0.02 -4.31 -8.41
N PHE A 14 -0.91 -3.81 -7.57
CA PHE A 14 -0.95 -2.39 -7.20
C PHE A 14 0.24 -1.98 -6.34
N GLU A 15 0.63 -2.80 -5.37
CA GLU A 15 1.86 -2.60 -4.58
C GLU A 15 3.09 -2.47 -5.50
N HIS A 16 3.22 -3.38 -6.46
CA HIS A 16 4.31 -3.36 -7.41
C HIS A 16 4.31 -2.12 -8.30
N GLN A 17 3.14 -1.70 -8.78
CA GLN A 17 3.00 -0.49 -9.58
C GLN A 17 3.38 0.77 -8.79
N LEU A 18 2.98 0.84 -7.51
CA LEU A 18 3.32 1.98 -6.66
C LEU A 18 4.82 2.07 -6.43
N LEU A 19 5.49 0.94 -6.15
CA LEU A 19 6.95 0.92 -5.97
C LEU A 19 7.71 1.28 -7.25
N ALA A 20 7.31 0.74 -8.39
CA ALA A 20 7.92 1.08 -9.68
C ALA A 20 7.74 2.58 -10.01
N LEU A 21 6.55 3.13 -9.76
CA LEU A 21 6.28 4.55 -9.94
C LEU A 21 7.12 5.40 -8.98
N ALA A 22 7.23 5.01 -7.70
CA ALA A 22 8.01 5.72 -6.70
C ALA A 22 9.50 5.78 -7.06
N ALA A 23 10.07 4.69 -7.60
CA ALA A 23 11.45 4.68 -8.07
C ALA A 23 11.66 5.55 -9.32
N ARG A 24 10.68 5.60 -10.23
CA ARG A 24 10.76 6.43 -11.46
C ARG A 24 10.51 7.91 -11.20
N ARG A 25 9.62 8.24 -10.26
CA ARG A 25 9.17 9.59 -9.88
C ARG A 25 9.42 9.82 -8.39
N PRO A 26 10.67 10.09 -7.99
CA PRO A 26 11.06 10.34 -6.59
C PRO A 26 10.27 11.50 -5.96
N ASP A 27 9.88 12.48 -6.78
CA ASP A 27 9.04 13.60 -6.40
C ASP A 27 7.64 13.16 -5.93
N LEU A 28 7.02 12.21 -6.63
CA LEU A 28 5.73 11.62 -6.24
C LEU A 28 5.88 10.69 -5.05
N ALA A 29 6.98 9.94 -4.98
CA ALA A 29 7.29 9.11 -3.82
C ALA A 29 7.40 9.96 -2.54
N LEU A 30 8.06 11.12 -2.62
CA LEU A 30 8.17 12.06 -1.51
C LEU A 30 6.81 12.67 -1.15
N ALA A 31 6.01 13.07 -2.15
CA ALA A 31 4.66 13.60 -1.92
C ALA A 31 3.71 12.60 -1.24
N HIS A 32 3.97 11.30 -1.39
CA HIS A 32 3.20 10.19 -0.83
C HIS A 32 4.00 9.35 0.18
N ALA A 33 5.03 9.91 0.82
CA ALA A 33 5.92 9.18 1.71
C ALA A 33 5.16 8.54 2.90
N ASP A 34 4.22 9.26 3.49
CA ASP A 34 3.37 8.74 4.57
C ASP A 34 2.55 7.52 4.13
N ALA A 35 2.00 7.56 2.90
CA ALA A 35 1.24 6.45 2.37
C ALA A 35 2.12 5.22 2.11
N LEU A 36 3.33 5.41 1.57
CA LEU A 36 4.31 4.34 1.40
C LEU A 36 4.70 3.69 2.74
N ALA A 37 4.84 4.50 3.79
CA ALA A 37 5.18 4.03 5.14
C ALA A 37 4.01 3.29 5.82
N GLN A 38 2.77 3.72 5.59
CA GLN A 38 1.58 3.15 6.24
C GLN A 38 1.01 1.92 5.52
N THR A 39 1.34 1.74 4.24
CA THR A 39 0.86 0.62 3.42
C THR A 39 1.18 -0.73 4.06
N GLN A 40 0.18 -1.59 4.22
CA GLN A 40 0.38 -2.97 4.67
C GLN A 40 0.84 -3.84 3.49
N TRP A 41 2.15 -3.87 3.27
CA TRP A 41 2.76 -4.65 2.18
C TRP A 41 2.56 -6.15 2.35
N HIS A 42 1.90 -6.79 1.38
CA HIS A 42 1.57 -8.21 1.43
C HIS A 42 2.73 -9.14 1.09
N ASP A 43 3.79 -8.58 0.50
CA ASP A 43 5.03 -9.29 0.22
C ASP A 43 6.21 -8.62 0.93
N ARG A 44 7.04 -9.42 1.60
CA ARG A 44 8.21 -8.92 2.33
C ARG A 44 9.18 -8.16 1.43
N ALA A 45 9.34 -8.59 0.17
CA ALA A 45 10.20 -7.90 -0.78
C ALA A 45 9.68 -6.48 -1.05
N SER A 46 8.36 -6.32 -1.22
CA SER A 46 7.74 -5.00 -1.40
C SER A 46 7.97 -4.09 -0.20
N ALA A 47 7.83 -4.61 1.02
CA ALA A 47 8.08 -3.86 2.25
C ALA A 47 9.55 -3.38 2.35
N GLU A 48 10.50 -4.27 2.09
CA GLU A 48 11.93 -3.93 2.13
C GLU A 48 12.31 -2.89 1.07
N VAL A 49 11.73 -3.00 -0.13
CA VAL A 49 11.91 -2.00 -1.19
C VAL A 49 11.29 -0.66 -0.78
N ALA A 50 10.05 -0.64 -0.29
CA ALA A 50 9.39 0.59 0.17
C ALA A 50 10.23 1.32 1.22
N GLN A 51 10.73 0.60 2.22
CA GLN A 51 11.60 1.17 3.24
C GLN A 51 12.90 1.70 2.65
N SER A 52 13.50 1.00 1.67
CA SER A 52 14.69 1.48 0.98
C SER A 52 14.44 2.78 0.23
N VAL A 53 13.29 2.92 -0.44
CA VAL A 53 12.91 4.17 -1.11
C VAL A 53 12.79 5.29 -0.08
N LEU A 54 12.07 5.06 1.02
CA LEU A 54 11.87 6.04 2.08
C LEU A 54 13.18 6.48 2.73
N ASP A 55 14.07 5.54 3.05
CA ASP A 55 15.38 5.86 3.63
C ASP A 55 16.25 6.67 2.66
N THR A 56 16.21 6.34 1.37
CA THR A 56 16.94 7.10 0.34
C THR A 56 16.46 8.54 0.24
N LEU A 57 15.14 8.73 0.25
CA LEU A 57 14.50 10.06 0.18
C LEU A 57 14.64 10.86 1.48
N ALA A 58 14.70 10.18 2.63
CA ALA A 58 14.96 10.81 3.91
C ALA A 58 16.40 11.33 4.00
N ASP A 59 17.37 10.60 3.44
CA ASP A 59 18.77 11.04 3.34
C ASP A 59 18.95 12.15 2.30
N ASP A 60 18.31 12.01 1.13
CA ASP A 60 18.40 12.96 0.02
C ASP A 60 17.04 13.08 -0.69
N PRO A 61 16.23 14.11 -0.35
CA PRO A 61 14.93 14.34 -0.99
C PRO A 61 15.02 14.61 -2.50
N ALA A 62 16.20 14.95 -3.01
CA ALA A 62 16.47 15.16 -4.43
C ALA A 62 17.16 13.95 -5.09
N ALA A 63 17.19 12.80 -4.41
CA ALA A 63 17.83 11.59 -4.92
C ALA A 63 17.32 11.23 -6.31
N PRO A 64 18.22 11.00 -7.29
CA PRO A 64 17.80 10.64 -8.64
C PRO A 64 17.24 9.20 -8.67
N PRO A 65 16.36 8.87 -9.63
CA PRO A 65 15.78 7.53 -9.79
C PRO A 65 16.81 6.38 -9.74
N ALA A 66 17.97 6.57 -10.37
CA ALA A 66 19.04 5.58 -10.40
C ALA A 66 19.61 5.25 -9.01
N ARG A 67 19.66 6.25 -8.11
CA ARG A 67 20.12 6.06 -6.73
C ARG A 67 19.13 5.19 -5.96
N ILE A 68 17.83 5.48 -6.06
CA ILE A 68 16.77 4.68 -5.43
C ILE A 68 16.84 3.21 -5.87
N VAL A 69 16.95 2.95 -7.17
CA VAL A 69 17.07 1.57 -7.68
C VAL A 69 18.34 0.89 -7.18
N THR A 70 19.47 1.61 -7.16
CA THR A 70 20.76 1.09 -6.69
C THR A 70 20.71 0.73 -5.21
N ASP A 71 20.18 1.63 -4.37
CA ASP A 71 20.12 1.44 -2.92
C ASP A 71 19.14 0.32 -2.55
N ALA A 72 18.01 0.23 -3.24
CA ALA A 72 17.08 -0.89 -3.10
C ALA A 72 17.72 -2.23 -3.53
N ALA A 73 18.45 -2.25 -4.65
CA ALA A 73 19.13 -3.46 -5.15
C ALA A 73 20.27 -3.93 -4.22
N ARG A 74 20.93 -3.01 -3.49
CA ARG A 74 21.93 -3.36 -2.47
C ARG A 74 21.30 -4.11 -1.29
N ARG A 75 20.07 -3.77 -0.91
CA ARG A 75 19.34 -4.45 0.18
C ARG A 75 18.70 -5.75 -0.29
N LEU A 76 18.08 -5.72 -1.46
CA LEU A 76 17.40 -6.85 -2.06
C LEU A 76 17.78 -6.92 -3.55
N PRO A 77 18.64 -7.86 -3.98
CA PRO A 77 19.09 -7.95 -5.39
C PRO A 77 17.94 -8.06 -6.41
N ALA A 78 16.81 -8.63 -6.03
CA ALA A 78 15.61 -8.72 -6.87
C ALA A 78 14.86 -7.39 -7.07
N ALA A 79 15.16 -6.36 -6.27
CA ALA A 79 14.49 -5.06 -6.30
C ALA A 79 14.65 -4.33 -7.63
N ALA A 80 15.79 -4.50 -8.30
CA ALA A 80 16.01 -3.87 -9.60
C ALA A 80 14.92 -4.28 -10.60
N ASN A 81 14.66 -5.59 -10.72
CA ASN A 81 13.62 -6.10 -11.62
C ASN A 81 12.22 -5.64 -11.20
N LEU A 82 11.95 -5.60 -9.89
CA LEU A 82 10.69 -5.13 -9.32
C LEU A 82 10.41 -3.68 -9.75
N LEU A 83 11.39 -2.80 -9.54
CA LEU A 83 11.25 -1.37 -9.79
C LEU A 83 11.25 -1.03 -11.29
N THR A 84 11.89 -1.84 -12.14
CA THR A 84 11.97 -1.56 -13.58
C THR A 84 10.87 -2.22 -14.42
N ALA A 85 10.14 -3.22 -13.89
CA ALA A 85 9.13 -3.96 -14.65
C ALA A 85 7.75 -3.27 -14.71
N GLY A 86 7.52 -2.20 -13.94
CA GLY A 86 6.22 -1.52 -13.85
C GLY A 86 6.04 -0.34 -14.82
N ALA A 87 5.51 -0.64 -16.01
CA ALA A 87 4.77 0.24 -16.94
C ALA A 87 5.49 1.45 -17.63
N PRO A 88 5.10 1.80 -18.88
CA PRO A 88 5.61 2.96 -19.61
C PRO A 88 5.20 4.30 -18.97
N ALA A 89 5.98 5.35 -19.20
CA ALA A 89 5.85 6.66 -18.57
C ALA A 89 4.81 7.58 -19.23
N GLY A 90 4.22 8.49 -18.45
CA GLY A 90 3.54 9.68 -18.97
C GLY A 90 3.18 10.67 -17.85
N GLY A 91 3.51 11.96 -18.01
CA GLY A 91 3.36 13.04 -17.01
C GLY A 91 2.06 13.01 -16.20
N ALA A 92 1.02 13.77 -16.58
CA ALA A 92 -0.26 13.87 -15.86
C ALA A 92 -1.01 12.53 -15.62
N SER A 93 -0.57 11.43 -16.24
CA SER A 93 -1.05 10.08 -15.92
C SER A 93 -0.39 9.50 -14.68
N ASP A 94 0.85 9.87 -14.38
CA ASP A 94 1.61 9.38 -13.23
C ASP A 94 1.08 9.97 -11.91
N GLU A 95 0.74 11.25 -11.83
CA GLU A 95 0.15 11.83 -10.60
C GLU A 95 -1.21 11.20 -10.29
N ARG A 96 -2.04 11.01 -11.33
CA ARG A 96 -3.35 10.34 -11.20
C ARG A 96 -3.20 8.88 -10.81
N LEU A 97 -2.20 8.19 -11.38
CA LEU A 97 -1.88 6.81 -11.02
C LEU A 97 -1.38 6.71 -9.58
N ALA A 98 -0.51 7.61 -9.12
CA ALA A 98 -0.03 7.64 -7.74
C ALA A 98 -1.20 7.82 -6.77
N ALA A 99 -2.04 8.83 -7.00
CA ALA A 99 -3.23 9.08 -6.17
C ALA A 99 -4.18 7.88 -6.16
N PHE A 100 -4.43 7.28 -7.32
CA PHE A 100 -5.25 6.07 -7.42
C PHE A 100 -4.66 4.90 -6.62
N LEU A 101 -3.38 4.59 -6.81
CA LEU A 101 -2.73 3.45 -6.15
C LEU A 101 -2.66 3.62 -4.63
N VAL A 102 -2.33 4.82 -4.16
CA VAL A 102 -2.30 5.13 -2.72
C VAL A 102 -3.68 4.93 -2.09
N GLU A 103 -4.74 5.45 -2.73
CA GLU A 103 -6.10 5.30 -2.23
C GLU A 103 -6.56 3.84 -2.28
N GLU A 104 -6.32 3.14 -3.39
CA GLU A 104 -6.71 1.74 -3.56
C GLU A 104 -6.03 0.81 -2.54
N LEU A 105 -4.74 1.04 -2.25
CA LEU A 105 -4.02 0.29 -1.22
C LEU A 105 -4.52 0.63 0.20
N SER A 106 -4.78 1.90 0.48
CA SER A 106 -5.39 2.36 1.73
C SER A 106 -6.77 1.73 1.98
N ILE A 107 -7.60 1.65 0.93
CA ILE A 107 -8.91 0.97 0.97
C ILE A 107 -8.73 -0.51 1.28
N GLY A 108 -7.80 -1.19 0.61
CA GLY A 108 -7.49 -2.59 0.88
C GLY A 108 -7.00 -2.83 2.31
N ASP A 109 -6.15 -1.94 2.85
CA ASP A 109 -5.64 -2.05 4.23
C ASP A 109 -6.77 -1.89 5.25
N ALA A 110 -7.68 -0.96 5.01
CA ALA A 110 -8.86 -0.76 5.84
C ALA A 110 -9.81 -1.96 5.78
N GLU A 111 -9.94 -2.61 4.62
CA GLU A 111 -10.73 -3.83 4.45
C GLU A 111 -10.16 -5.00 5.25
N ASP A 112 -8.85 -5.23 5.16
CA ASP A 112 -8.15 -6.27 5.90
C ASP A 112 -8.23 -6.03 7.41
N ALA A 113 -8.07 -4.77 7.84
CA ALA A 113 -8.23 -4.38 9.24
C ALA A 113 -9.66 -4.66 9.75
N VAL A 114 -10.70 -4.25 9.01
CA VAL A 114 -12.09 -4.56 9.37
C VAL A 114 -12.32 -6.07 9.43
N ALA A 115 -11.81 -6.83 8.47
CA ALA A 115 -11.94 -8.29 8.46
C ALA A 115 -11.27 -8.93 9.70
N ALA A 116 -10.08 -8.47 10.07
CA ALA A 116 -9.36 -8.93 11.25
C ALA A 116 -10.10 -8.61 12.55
N LEU A 117 -10.63 -7.38 12.70
CA LEU A 117 -11.41 -6.99 13.88
C LEU A 117 -12.73 -7.77 13.97
N ARG A 118 -13.40 -8.02 12.85
CA ARG A 118 -14.61 -8.87 12.81
C ARG A 118 -14.32 -10.32 13.20
N ALA A 119 -13.16 -10.85 12.84
CA ALA A 119 -12.76 -12.19 13.26
C ALA A 119 -12.59 -12.28 14.79
N GLN A 120 -12.16 -11.19 15.45
CA GLN A 120 -12.09 -11.12 16.92
C GLN A 120 -13.49 -11.09 17.55
N LEU A 121 -14.44 -10.36 16.94
CA LEU A 121 -15.85 -10.33 17.39
C LEU A 121 -16.59 -11.67 17.20
N ALA A 122 -16.08 -12.59 16.38
CA ALA A 122 -16.74 -13.85 16.10
C ALA A 122 -16.78 -14.81 17.31
N ASP A 123 -15.97 -14.57 18.34
CA ASP A 123 -15.98 -15.30 19.61
C ASP A 123 -16.21 -14.34 20.80
N PRO A 124 -17.49 -14.01 21.11
CA PRO A 124 -17.83 -13.07 22.17
C PRO A 124 -17.39 -13.53 23.57
N ALA A 125 -17.15 -14.83 23.77
CA ALA A 125 -16.72 -15.38 25.06
C ALA A 125 -15.26 -15.05 25.39
N ARG A 126 -14.49 -14.54 24.42
CA ARG A 126 -13.10 -14.14 24.59
C ARG A 126 -12.90 -12.69 25.01
N LEU A 127 -13.97 -11.89 25.01
CA LEU A 127 -13.89 -10.46 25.31
C LEU A 127 -14.82 -10.11 26.48
N PRO A 128 -14.36 -9.28 27.43
CA PRO A 128 -15.23 -8.55 28.34
C PRO A 128 -16.34 -7.79 27.57
N ALA A 129 -17.51 -7.64 28.17
CA ALA A 129 -18.68 -7.07 27.48
C ALA A 129 -18.47 -5.62 27.01
N ASP A 130 -17.75 -4.82 27.79
CA ASP A 130 -17.34 -3.46 27.49
C ASP A 130 -16.31 -3.40 26.34
N GLU A 131 -15.33 -4.31 26.33
CA GLU A 131 -14.38 -4.44 25.23
C GLU A 131 -15.07 -4.88 23.93
N TYR A 132 -16.04 -5.79 24.03
CA TYR A 132 -16.84 -6.23 22.89
C TYR A 132 -17.66 -5.08 22.29
N GLU A 133 -18.34 -4.29 23.14
CA GLU A 133 -19.15 -3.15 22.70
C GLU A 133 -18.29 -2.09 22.00
N MET A 134 -17.15 -1.72 22.61
CA MET A 134 -16.20 -0.78 22.02
C MET A 134 -15.61 -1.26 20.68
N LEU A 135 -15.27 -2.55 20.58
CA LEU A 135 -14.76 -3.13 19.33
C LEU A 135 -15.85 -3.16 18.25
N PHE A 136 -17.09 -3.47 18.62
CA PHE A 136 -18.24 -3.45 17.72
C PHE A 136 -18.50 -2.05 17.15
N GLU A 137 -18.52 -1.02 18.00
CA GLU A 137 -18.67 0.38 17.59
C GLU A 137 -17.52 0.82 16.66
N THR A 138 -16.29 0.44 16.98
CA THR A 138 -15.11 0.70 16.15
C THR A 138 -15.26 0.10 14.76
N VAL A 139 -15.65 -1.17 14.67
CA VAL A 139 -15.88 -1.86 13.38
C VAL A 139 -17.00 -1.17 12.59
N ALA A 140 -18.11 -0.79 13.23
CA ALA A 140 -19.21 -0.11 12.56
C ALA A 140 -18.78 1.26 11.99
N ALA A 141 -18.00 2.04 12.75
CA ALA A 141 -17.45 3.31 12.29
C ALA A 141 -16.50 3.14 11.10
N MET A 142 -15.58 2.17 11.16
CA MET A 142 -14.65 1.86 10.07
C MET A 142 -15.38 1.40 8.81
N GLN A 143 -16.43 0.58 8.94
CA GLN A 143 -17.25 0.15 7.80
C GLN A 143 -17.96 1.32 7.11
N LYS A 144 -18.48 2.27 7.90
CA LYS A 144 -19.11 3.48 7.35
C LYS A 144 -18.11 4.35 6.61
N ASP A 145 -16.90 4.50 7.14
CA ASP A 145 -15.84 5.26 6.47
C ASP A 145 -15.38 4.57 5.17
N LEU A 146 -15.16 3.25 5.21
CA LEU A 146 -14.80 2.46 4.05
C LEU A 146 -15.85 2.56 2.93
N ALA A 147 -17.14 2.49 3.26
CA ALA A 147 -18.21 2.66 2.29
C ALA A 147 -18.17 4.04 1.61
N ARG A 148 -17.83 5.10 2.36
CA ARG A 148 -17.64 6.45 1.82
C ARG A 148 -16.42 6.52 0.90
N ARG A 149 -15.27 5.95 1.31
CA ARG A 149 -14.05 5.93 0.49
C ARG A 149 -14.27 5.22 -0.83
N ARG A 150 -14.85 4.00 -0.79
CA ARG A 150 -15.22 3.24 -1.99
C ARG A 150 -16.17 4.00 -2.92
N ALA A 151 -17.14 4.73 -2.37
CA ALA A 151 -18.08 5.52 -3.19
C ALA A 151 -17.41 6.73 -3.87
N ALA A 152 -16.39 7.31 -3.22
CA ALA A 152 -15.60 8.41 -3.77
C ALA A 152 -14.50 7.92 -4.73
N HIS A 153 -14.01 6.69 -4.53
CA HIS A 153 -12.97 6.08 -5.33
C HIS A 153 -13.49 5.72 -6.73
N LYS A 154 -12.96 6.39 -7.75
CA LYS A 154 -13.28 6.10 -9.16
C LYS A 154 -12.23 5.14 -9.71
N PRO A 155 -12.63 4.04 -10.39
CA PRO A 155 -11.67 3.16 -11.03
C PRO A 155 -10.85 3.96 -12.06
N ALA A 156 -9.53 3.75 -12.08
CA ALA A 156 -8.72 4.14 -13.20
C ALA A 156 -9.27 3.39 -14.43
N GLY A 157 -9.88 4.13 -15.36
CA GLY A 157 -10.53 3.59 -16.55
C GLY A 157 -9.60 2.79 -17.45
#